data_AF-A0A6P1CP58-F1
#
_entry.id   AF-A0A6P1CP58-F1
#
_cell.length_a   1.000
_cell.length_b   1.000
_cell.length_c   1.000
_cell.angle_alpha   90.00
_cell.angle_beta   90.00
_cell.angle_gamma   90.00
#
_symmetry.space_group_name_H-M   'P 1'
#
loop_
_entity.id
_entity.type
_entity.pdbx_description
1 polymer ?
#
loop_
_entity_poly.entity_id
_entity_poly.type
_entity_poly.pdbx_seq_one_letter_code
_entity_poly.pdbx_strand_id
1 'polypeptide(L)'
;MSDYLAALAVAGPVAVLLLGLIYVLPYTFGDDEPPIQARAPRMSVRTAHATMRSHRRCGIDSCPHKRDAYQTLVAFGVIRPDARAERYLR
;
A
#
# COMPACT_ATOMS: atom_id res chain seq x y z
N MET A 1 -40.07 -9.71 25.96
CA MET A 1 -39.42 -10.84 25.24
C MET A 1 -39.44 -10.61 23.73
N SER A 2 -40.55 -10.10 23.17
CA SER A 2 -40.69 -9.62 21.80
C SER A 2 -39.71 -8.51 21.40
N ASP A 3 -39.44 -7.55 22.31
CA ASP A 3 -38.56 -6.41 22.00
C ASP A 3 -37.10 -6.82 21.75
N TYR A 4 -36.63 -7.85 22.44
CA TYR A 4 -35.30 -8.42 22.24
C TYR A 4 -35.18 -9.16 20.90
N LEU A 5 -36.26 -9.82 20.46
CA LEU A 5 -36.31 -10.49 19.16
C LEU A 5 -36.30 -9.48 18.01
N ALA A 6 -37.05 -8.38 18.15
CA ALA A 6 -37.04 -7.29 17.18
C ALA A 6 -35.67 -6.59 17.12
N ALA A 7 -35.04 -6.36 18.27
CA ALA A 7 -33.71 -5.78 18.34
C ALA A 7 -32.64 -6.66 17.66
N LEU A 8 -32.66 -7.98 17.86
CA LEU A 8 -31.74 -8.90 17.20
C LEU A 8 -31.99 -9.02 15.69
N ALA A 9 -33.25 -9.01 15.27
CA ALA A 9 -33.63 -9.06 13.85
C ALA A 9 -33.14 -7.86 13.05
N VAL A 10 -32.95 -6.70 13.70
CA VAL A 10 -32.42 -5.48 13.07
C VAL A 10 -30.90 -5.37 13.27
N ALA A 11 -30.40 -5.65 14.47
CA ALA A 11 -28.98 -5.52 14.79
C ALA A 11 -28.11 -6.51 13.99
N GLY A 12 -28.59 -7.73 13.76
CA GLY A 12 -27.91 -8.74 12.96
C GLY A 12 -27.57 -8.28 11.54
N PRO A 13 -28.55 -7.94 10.69
CA PRO A 13 -28.29 -7.49 9.33
C PRO A 13 -27.50 -6.18 9.28
N VAL A 14 -27.72 -5.25 10.22
CA VAL A 14 -26.92 -4.02 10.31
C VAL A 14 -25.44 -4.33 10.60
N ALA A 15 -25.16 -5.26 11.51
CA ALA A 15 -23.78 -5.67 11.82
C ALA A 15 -23.11 -6.37 10.62
N VAL A 16 -23.84 -7.25 9.92
CA VAL A 16 -23.34 -7.91 8.70
C VAL A 16 -23.07 -6.89 7.60
N LEU A 17 -23.94 -5.90 7.42
CA LEU A 17 -23.79 -4.86 6.41
C LEU A 17 -22.62 -3.92 6.75
N LEU A 18 -22.43 -3.56 8.03
CA LEU A 18 -21.25 -2.81 8.49
C LEU A 18 -19.96 -3.59 8.29
N LEU A 19 -19.93 -4.88 8.62
CA LEU A 19 -18.78 -5.75 8.39
C LEU A 19 -18.47 -5.84 6.89
N GLY A 20 -19.49 -6.07 6.07
CA GLY A 20 -19.38 -6.07 4.61
C GLY A 20 -18.83 -4.76 4.08
N LEU A 21 -19.34 -3.61 4.54
CA LEU A 21 -18.78 -2.31 4.19
C LEU A 21 -17.31 -2.19 4.59
N ILE A 22 -16.95 -2.50 5.83
CA ILE A 22 -15.55 -2.38 6.29
C ILE A 22 -14.60 -3.24 5.45
N TYR A 23 -15.03 -4.43 5.00
CA TYR A 23 -14.19 -5.35 4.22
C TYR A 23 -14.25 -5.12 2.70
N VAL A 24 -15.39 -4.71 2.15
CA VAL A 24 -15.62 -4.58 0.70
C VAL A 24 -15.35 -3.15 0.22
N LEU A 25 -15.68 -2.13 1.01
CA LEU A 25 -15.41 -0.73 0.67
C LEU A 25 -13.93 -0.44 0.35
N PRO A 26 -12.93 -0.94 1.10
CA PRO A 26 -11.53 -0.75 0.72
C PRO A 26 -11.14 -1.51 -0.56
N TYR A 27 -11.90 -2.53 -0.96
CA TYR A 27 -11.69 -3.24 -2.23
C TYR A 27 -12.26 -2.49 -3.43
N THR A 28 -13.35 -1.73 -3.23
CA THR A 28 -13.99 -0.94 -4.30
C THR A 28 -13.35 0.44 -4.50
N PHE A 29 -12.75 1.00 -3.44
CA PHE A 29 -12.05 2.29 -3.46
C PHE A 29 -10.52 2.16 -3.40
N GLY A 30 -9.99 0.94 -3.29
CA GLY A 30 -8.56 0.68 -3.19
C GLY A 30 -7.86 0.81 -4.53
N ASP A 31 -7.38 2.01 -4.86
CA ASP A 31 -6.18 2.14 -5.66
C ASP A 31 -5.01 1.61 -4.83
N ASP A 32 -4.67 0.32 -4.98
CA ASP A 32 -3.40 -0.31 -4.57
C ASP A 32 -2.75 0.23 -3.27
N GLU A 33 -3.51 0.45 -2.17
CA GLU A 33 -2.92 0.91 -0.90
C GLU A 33 -2.01 -0.22 -0.38
N PRO A 34 -0.67 -0.02 -0.35
CA PRO A 34 0.22 -1.10 -0.01
C PRO A 34 -0.02 -1.49 1.45
N PRO A 35 0.10 -2.78 1.80
CA PRO A 35 -0.09 -3.23 3.16
C PRO A 35 0.78 -2.39 4.10
N ILE A 36 0.26 -2.09 5.29
CA ILE A 36 0.88 -1.28 6.37
C ILE A 36 2.29 -1.81 6.81
N GLN A 37 2.74 -2.89 6.18
CA GLN A 37 4.11 -3.43 6.21
C GLN A 37 5.09 -2.72 5.26
N ALA A 38 4.65 -1.74 4.47
CA ALA A 38 5.54 -0.91 3.66
C ALA A 38 6.51 -0.17 4.58
N ARG A 39 7.69 -0.77 4.76
CA ARG A 39 8.84 -0.26 5.51
C ARG A 39 8.92 1.24 5.28
N ALA A 40 8.75 2.02 6.36
CA ALA A 40 8.62 3.46 6.30
C ALA A 40 9.64 4.03 5.29
N PRO A 41 9.20 4.86 4.32
CA PRO A 41 10.06 5.34 3.27
C PRO A 41 11.32 5.96 3.88
N ARG A 42 12.49 5.43 3.52
CA ARG A 42 13.78 5.82 4.14
C ARG A 42 14.16 7.27 3.82
N MET A 43 13.55 7.86 2.80
CA MET A 43 13.82 9.22 2.35
C MET A 43 12.59 9.88 1.73
N SER A 44 12.62 11.20 1.56
CA SER A 44 11.56 11.93 0.87
C SER A 44 11.58 11.66 -0.65
N VAL A 45 10.45 11.84 -1.33
CA VAL A 45 10.33 11.73 -2.80
C VAL A 45 11.36 12.61 -3.52
N ARG A 46 11.58 13.84 -3.03
CA ARG A 46 12.57 14.77 -3.60
C ARG A 46 13.99 14.22 -3.50
N THR A 47 14.33 13.66 -2.33
CA THR A 47 15.63 13.02 -2.10
C THR A 47 15.78 11.77 -2.97
N ALA A 48 14.73 10.95 -3.11
CA ALA A 48 14.75 9.76 -3.96
C ALA A 48 14.99 10.12 -5.44
N HIS A 49 14.35 11.17 -5.96
CA HIS A 49 14.62 11.66 -7.31
C HIS A 49 16.07 12.16 -7.47
N ALA A 50 16.61 12.87 -6.47
CA ALA A 50 18.00 13.32 -6.50
C ALA A 50 18.97 12.12 -6.53
N THR A 51 18.74 11.11 -5.68
CA THR A 51 19.54 9.88 -5.62
C THR A 51 19.45 9.07 -6.92
N MET A 52 18.26 8.98 -7.54
CA MET A 52 18.11 8.36 -8.86
C MET A 52 18.87 9.12 -9.95
N ARG A 53 18.94 10.45 -9.87
CA ARG A 53 19.69 11.29 -10.82
C ARG A 53 21.19 11.18 -10.62
N SER A 54 21.68 11.15 -9.37
CA SER A 54 23.11 11.01 -9.07
C SER A 54 23.63 9.61 -9.39
N HIS A 55 22.84 8.57 -9.13
CA HIS A 55 23.21 7.16 -9.39
C HIS A 55 22.70 6.62 -10.73
N ARG A 56 22.59 7.47 -11.78
CA ARG A 56 22.16 7.05 -13.13
C ARG A 56 23.02 5.94 -13.74
N ARG A 57 24.33 5.96 -13.47
CA ARG A 57 25.30 4.97 -13.99
C ARG A 57 25.34 3.67 -13.19
N CYS A 58 24.75 3.64 -12.00
CA CYS A 58 24.72 2.46 -11.16
C CYS A 58 23.49 1.59 -11.51
N GLY A 59 23.63 0.27 -11.43
CA GLY A 59 22.50 -0.66 -11.47
C GLY A 59 21.70 -0.62 -10.16
N ILE A 60 20.45 -1.07 -10.19
CA ILE A 60 19.65 -1.28 -8.97
C ILE A 60 20.30 -2.37 -8.09
N ASP A 61 20.94 -3.35 -8.71
CA ASP A 61 21.57 -4.50 -8.07
C ASP A 61 22.91 -4.14 -7.44
N SER A 62 23.60 -3.14 -8.01
CA SER A 62 24.96 -2.77 -7.63
C SER A 62 25.02 -1.63 -6.62
N CYS A 63 23.91 -0.91 -6.37
CA CYS A 63 23.90 0.27 -5.50
C CYS A 63 22.72 0.26 -4.52
N PRO A 64 22.97 0.09 -3.21
CA PRO A 64 21.92 0.07 -2.20
C PRO A 64 21.16 1.40 -2.12
N HIS A 65 21.83 2.53 -2.35
CA HIS A 65 21.18 3.85 -2.37
C HIS A 65 20.17 4.01 -3.49
N LYS A 66 20.44 3.43 -4.68
CA LYS A 66 19.50 3.44 -5.80
C LYS A 66 18.29 2.53 -5.52
N ARG A 67 18.53 1.37 -4.89
CA ARG A 67 17.46 0.44 -4.46
C ARG A 67 16.53 1.12 -3.45
N ASP A 68 17.07 1.79 -2.44
CA ASP A 68 16.30 2.50 -1.42
C ASP A 68 15.50 3.69 -1.99
N ALA A 69 16.11 4.43 -2.93
CA ALA A 69 15.41 5.51 -3.64
C ALA A 69 14.27 4.98 -4.52
N TYR A 70 14.50 3.87 -5.23
CA TYR A 70 13.47 3.21 -6.03
C TYR A 70 12.31 2.69 -5.16
N GLN A 71 12.62 1.99 -4.07
CA GLN A 71 11.64 1.53 -3.08
C GLN A 71 10.79 2.67 -2.54
N THR A 72 11.42 3.81 -2.24
CA THR A 72 10.72 5.01 -1.77
C THR A 72 9.73 5.51 -2.83
N LEU A 73 10.15 5.60 -4.10
CA LEU A 73 9.26 6.08 -5.18
C LEU A 73 8.09 5.12 -5.46
N VAL A 74 8.30 3.82 -5.29
CA VAL A 74 7.24 2.80 -5.37
C VAL A 74 6.28 2.93 -4.19
N ALA A 75 6.79 3.09 -2.97
CA ALA A 75 5.96 3.27 -1.77
C ALA A 75 5.08 4.52 -1.83
N PHE A 76 5.54 5.59 -2.49
CA PHE A 76 4.76 6.81 -2.73
C PHE A 76 3.88 6.75 -4.00
N GLY A 77 3.82 5.61 -4.70
CA GLY A 77 3.00 5.45 -5.91
C GLY A 77 3.48 6.25 -7.13
N VAL A 78 4.67 6.85 -7.07
CA VAL A 78 5.23 7.67 -8.16
C VAL A 78 5.70 6.80 -9.33
N ILE A 79 6.09 5.55 -9.03
CA ILE A 79 6.56 4.58 -10.02
C ILE A 79 5.85 3.25 -9.80
N ARG A 80 5.21 2.71 -10.84
CA ARG A 80 4.75 1.31 -10.85
C ARG A 80 5.93 0.38 -11.13
N PRO A 81 6.20 -0.63 -10.29
CA PRO A 81 7.24 -1.60 -10.56
C PRO A 81 6.82 -2.52 -11.72
N ASP A 82 7.72 -2.71 -12.68
CA ASP A 82 7.60 -3.80 -13.65
C ASP A 82 7.85 -5.14 -12.94
N ALA A 83 7.27 -6.23 -13.46
CA ALA A 83 7.44 -7.59 -12.90
C ALA A 83 8.92 -8.01 -12.73
N ARG A 84 9.83 -7.45 -13.53
CA ARG A 84 11.28 -7.64 -13.37
C ARG A 84 11.86 -6.88 -12.17
N ALA A 85 11.36 -5.68 -11.92
CA ALA A 85 11.82 -4.81 -10.83
C ALA A 85 11.30 -5.27 -9.46
N GLU A 86 10.15 -5.94 -9.44
CA GLU A 86 9.53 -6.51 -8.24
C GLU A 86 10.44 -7.52 -7.51
N ARG A 87 11.27 -8.26 -8.25
CA ARG A 87 12.29 -9.16 -7.69
C ARG A 87 13.34 -8.42 -6.83
N TYR A 88 13.54 -7.13 -7.07
CA TYR A 88 14.45 -6.29 -6.29
C TYR A 88 13.74 -5.48 -5.19
N LEU A 89 12.43 -5.65 -5.01
CA LEU A 89 11.69 -5.06 -3.90
C LEU A 89 11.51 -6.07 -2.75
N ARG A 90 11.61 -7.36 -3.05
CA ARG A 90 11.74 -8.46 -2.08
C ARG A 90 13.11 -8.43 -1.39
#